data_AF-A0A9P8CUV0-F1
#
_entry.id   AF-A0A9P8CUV0-F1
#
_cell.length_a   1.000
_cell.length_b   1.000
_cell.length_c   1.000
_cell.angle_alpha   90.00
_cell.angle_beta   90.00
_cell.angle_gamma   90.00
#
_symmetry.space_group_name_H-M   'P 1'
#
loop_
_entity.id
_entity.type
_entity.pdbx_description
1 polymer ?
#
loop_
_entity_poly.entity_id
_entity_poly.type
_entity_poly.pdbx_seq_one_letter_code
_entity_poly.pdbx_strand_id
1 'polypeptide(L)'
;MDEDGFKSTVPAIHSIHYNWQNLCRRVIAVILTTQPYPLFVPHLLCGSTRIEICAFSGAKIYPGKGKIYVRVDNRSFRFVNGKAESLFLQRKNPRKISW
;
A
#
# COMPACT_ATOMS: atom_id res chain seq x y z
N MET A 1 -40.98 -52.79 43.81
CA MET A 1 -42.09 -51.93 43.34
C MET A 1 -41.46 -50.67 42.78
N ASP A 2 -40.50 -50.78 41.88
CA ASP A 2 -40.53 -51.31 40.51
C ASP A 2 -40.83 -50.20 39.52
N GLU A 3 -40.18 -50.36 38.37
CA GLU A 3 -40.45 -49.74 37.09
C GLU A 3 -39.82 -48.36 36.83
N ASP A 4 -38.55 -48.45 36.44
CA ASP A 4 -38.15 -48.32 35.03
C ASP A 4 -38.60 -47.10 34.23
N GLY A 5 -37.57 -46.46 33.67
CA GLY A 5 -37.63 -46.00 32.28
C GLY A 5 -37.41 -44.51 32.11
N PHE A 6 -36.19 -44.11 31.73
CA PHE A 6 -35.92 -43.81 30.33
C PHE A 6 -34.44 -43.44 30.14
N LYS A 7 -33.71 -44.38 29.54
CA LYS A 7 -32.70 -44.19 28.49
C LYS A 7 -31.60 -43.16 28.75
N SER A 8 -30.37 -43.56 29.06
CA SER A 8 -29.40 -44.30 28.22
C SER A 8 -28.26 -43.37 27.79
N THR A 9 -27.05 -43.78 28.20
CA THR A 9 -25.83 -43.77 27.38
C THR A 9 -25.15 -42.42 27.12
N VAL A 10 -24.05 -42.17 27.86
CA VAL A 10 -22.74 -41.89 27.23
C VAL A 10 -21.62 -42.48 28.13
N PRO A 11 -20.78 -43.43 27.65
CA PRO A 11 -19.73 -44.06 28.43
C PRO A 11 -18.31 -43.50 28.16
N ALA A 12 -17.40 -43.76 29.10
CA ALA A 12 -15.96 -44.00 28.91
C ALA A 12 -15.10 -42.93 28.19
N ILE A 13 -14.58 -41.92 28.93
CA ILE A 13 -13.59 -40.94 28.40
C ILE A 13 -12.35 -40.78 29.32
N HIS A 14 -12.15 -41.65 30.33
CA HIS A 14 -10.98 -41.55 31.23
C HIS A 14 -9.75 -42.40 30.82
N SER A 15 -9.60 -42.72 29.54
CA SER A 15 -8.35 -43.28 28.96
C SER A 15 -7.72 -42.41 27.88
N ILE A 16 -8.20 -41.17 27.67
CA ILE A 16 -7.71 -40.26 26.61
C ILE A 16 -6.78 -39.16 27.17
N HIS A 17 -6.27 -39.30 28.40
CA HIS A 17 -5.41 -38.28 29.03
C HIS A 17 -3.90 -38.56 28.95
N TYR A 18 -3.46 -39.50 28.09
CA TYR A 18 -2.02 -39.75 27.85
C TYR A 18 -1.62 -39.82 26.38
N ASN A 19 -2.43 -39.23 25.49
CA ASN A 19 -2.05 -39.04 24.08
C ASN A 19 -2.11 -37.57 23.62
N TRP A 20 -2.06 -36.62 24.56
CA TRP A 20 -1.92 -35.20 24.24
C TRP A 20 -0.46 -34.70 24.34
N GLN A 21 0.39 -35.37 25.14
CA GLN A 21 1.80 -34.97 25.28
C GLN A 21 2.66 -35.35 24.06
N ASN A 22 2.30 -36.39 23.30
CA ASN A 22 3.04 -36.84 22.11
C ASN A 22 2.54 -36.23 20.79
N LEU A 23 1.35 -35.61 20.79
CA LEU A 23 0.86 -34.82 19.65
C LEU A 23 1.43 -33.39 19.68
N CYS A 24 1.70 -32.84 20.87
CA CYS A 24 2.34 -31.53 21.01
C CYS A 24 3.81 -31.48 20.53
N ARG A 25 4.55 -32.60 20.49
CA ARG A 25 5.97 -32.59 20.05
C ARG A 25 6.20 -32.69 18.54
N ARG A 26 5.24 -33.18 17.74
CA ARG A 26 5.41 -33.30 16.27
C ARG A 26 4.86 -32.11 15.48
N VAL A 27 3.92 -31.32 16.04
CA VAL A 27 3.40 -30.12 15.37
C VAL A 27 4.32 -28.89 15.58
N ILE A 28 4.98 -28.77 16.74
CA ILE A 28 5.88 -27.64 17.03
C ILE A 28 7.14 -27.64 16.12
N ALA A 29 7.60 -28.82 15.69
CA ALA A 29 8.83 -28.93 14.88
C ALA A 29 8.67 -28.49 13.40
N VAL A 30 7.43 -28.44 12.88
CA VAL A 30 7.18 -28.02 11.47
C VAL A 30 6.94 -26.50 11.37
N ILE A 31 6.52 -25.85 12.47
CA ILE A 31 6.20 -24.42 12.49
C ILE A 31 7.47 -23.54 12.66
N LEU A 32 8.59 -24.08 13.16
CA LEU A 32 9.81 -23.31 13.42
C LEU A 32 10.91 -23.38 12.34
N THR A 33 10.74 -24.14 11.25
CA THR A 33 11.72 -24.19 10.14
C THR A 33 11.22 -23.55 8.84
N THR A 34 10.01 -22.99 8.83
CA THR A 34 9.44 -22.31 7.65
C THR A 34 9.02 -20.88 7.98
N GLN A 35 9.92 -20.11 8.60
CA GLN A 35 9.83 -18.65 8.50
C GLN A 35 10.93 -18.16 7.54
N PRO A 36 10.59 -17.86 6.28
CA PRO A 36 11.50 -17.16 5.40
C PRO A 36 11.77 -15.78 6.00
N TYR A 37 13.05 -15.52 6.22
CA TYR A 37 13.63 -14.21 6.44
C TYR A 37 12.80 -13.07 5.83
N PRO A 38 12.29 -12.10 6.60
CA PRO A 38 12.05 -10.77 6.06
C PRO A 38 13.39 -10.01 6.04
N LEU A 39 14.41 -10.57 5.38
CA LEU A 39 15.68 -9.90 5.08
C LEU A 39 15.61 -9.27 3.69
N PHE A 40 14.64 -8.39 3.47
CA PHE A 40 14.76 -7.26 2.54
C PHE A 40 13.53 -6.39 2.73
N VAL A 41 13.56 -5.49 3.71
CA VAL A 41 12.68 -4.33 3.67
C VAL A 41 13.46 -3.29 2.85
N PRO A 42 13.20 -3.09 1.54
CA PRO A 42 13.63 -1.88 0.87
C PRO A 42 12.71 -0.73 1.30
N HIS A 43 12.54 -0.53 2.60
CA HIS A 43 12.07 0.74 3.09
C HIS A 43 13.23 1.70 2.82
N LEU A 44 12.98 2.73 2.01
CA LEU A 44 13.81 3.93 1.79
C LEU A 44 14.53 4.08 0.44
N LEU A 45 14.10 3.41 -0.65
CA LEU A 45 14.43 3.92 -2.00
C LEU A 45 13.25 3.94 -2.97
N CYS A 46 12.00 3.86 -2.49
CA CYS A 46 10.89 4.40 -3.28
C CYS A 46 10.88 5.91 -3.10
N GLY A 47 11.80 6.59 -3.80
CA GLY A 47 11.71 8.02 -3.99
C GLY A 47 10.42 8.30 -4.75
N SER A 48 9.32 8.53 -4.01
CA SER A 48 8.13 9.15 -4.55
C SER A 48 8.53 10.54 -5.02
N THR A 49 8.99 10.63 -6.26
CA THR A 49 9.33 11.90 -6.86
C THR A 49 8.04 12.72 -6.88
N ARG A 50 8.04 13.85 -6.17
CA ARG A 50 6.89 14.74 -6.17
C ARG A 50 6.65 15.18 -7.61
N ILE A 51 5.54 14.72 -8.16
CA ILE A 51 5.08 15.15 -9.48
C ILE A 51 4.42 16.50 -9.31
N GLU A 52 4.87 17.47 -10.08
CA GLU A 52 4.34 18.81 -10.06
C GLU A 52 3.40 19.02 -11.24
N ILE A 53 2.52 20.01 -11.14
CA ILE A 53 1.52 20.28 -12.18
C ILE A 53 1.89 21.59 -12.90
N CYS A 54 1.78 21.58 -14.22
CA CYS A 54 1.93 22.76 -15.04
C CYS A 54 0.82 23.78 -14.77
N ALA A 55 1.17 25.04 -14.53
CA ALA A 55 0.18 26.09 -14.24
C ALA A 55 -0.68 26.46 -15.47
N PHE A 56 -0.20 26.19 -16.68
CA PHE A 56 -0.90 26.56 -17.92
C PHE A 56 -1.73 25.41 -18.49
N SER A 57 -1.11 24.25 -18.70
CA SER A 57 -1.72 23.09 -19.36
C SER A 57 -2.27 22.03 -18.40
N GLY A 58 -1.96 22.11 -17.10
CA GLY A 58 -2.33 21.07 -16.13
C GLY A 58 -1.60 19.73 -16.32
N ALA A 59 -0.63 19.66 -17.23
CA ALA A 59 0.16 18.45 -17.46
C ALA A 59 1.14 18.16 -16.30
N LYS A 60 1.41 16.87 -16.09
CA LYS A 60 2.35 16.37 -15.06
C LYS A 60 3.79 16.69 -15.45
N ILE A 61 4.55 17.25 -14.51
CA ILE A 61 5.97 17.57 -14.61
C ILE A 61 6.74 16.58 -13.72
N TYR A 62 7.56 15.76 -14.37
CA TYR A 62 8.51 14.90 -13.69
C TYR A 62 9.78 15.70 -13.33
N PRO A 63 10.49 15.32 -12.25
CA PRO A 63 11.71 16.02 -11.85
C PRO A 63 12.73 16.07 -12.99
N GLY A 64 13.45 17.20 -13.09
CA GLY A 64 14.40 17.46 -14.18
C GLY A 64 13.76 17.89 -15.51
N LYS A 65 12.43 18.11 -15.55
CA LYS A 65 11.73 18.69 -16.70
C LYS A 65 11.16 20.06 -16.39
N GLY A 66 11.04 20.87 -17.43
CA GLY A 66 10.37 22.17 -17.36
C GLY A 66 11.22 23.31 -16.81
N LYS A 67 10.56 24.42 -16.51
CA LYS A 67 11.16 25.66 -15.97
C LYS A 67 10.21 26.31 -14.97
N ILE A 68 10.78 26.99 -13.98
CA ILE A 68 10.04 27.79 -13.01
C ILE A 68 10.12 29.25 -13.43
N TYR A 69 8.96 29.91 -13.56
CA TYR A 69 8.83 31.34 -13.77
C TYR A 69 8.32 31.99 -12.49
N VAL A 70 9.10 32.92 -11.94
CA VAL A 70 8.71 33.69 -10.75
C VAL A 70 8.26 35.08 -11.20
N ARG A 71 7.02 35.43 -10.89
CA ARG A 71 6.46 36.76 -11.14
C ARG A 71 6.75 37.70 -9.96
N VAL A 72 6.70 39.01 -10.20
CA VAL A 72 6.86 40.06 -9.17
C VAL A 72 5.92 39.89 -7.98
N ASP A 73 4.73 39.31 -8.18
CA ASP A 73 3.75 39.05 -7.12
C ASP A 73 4.12 37.84 -6.25
N ASN A 74 5.39 37.43 -6.26
CA ASN A 74 5.98 36.23 -5.64
C ASN A 74 5.29 34.90 -6.01
N ARG A 75 4.48 34.88 -7.06
CA ARG A 75 3.83 33.66 -7.56
C ARG A 75 4.80 32.89 -8.45
N SER A 76 5.08 31.65 -8.06
CA SER A 76 5.89 30.72 -8.84
C SER A 76 5.00 29.86 -9.73
N PHE A 77 5.25 29.91 -11.04
CA PHE A 77 4.57 29.12 -12.05
C PHE A 77 5.52 28.08 -12.62
N ARG A 78 5.06 26.83 -12.72
CA ARG A 78 5.83 25.75 -13.34
C ARG A 78 5.29 25.47 -14.74
N PHE A 79 6.19 25.38 -15.71
CA PHE A 79 5.86 25.09 -17.11
C PHE A 79 6.56 23.82 -17.58
N VAL A 80 5.85 22.99 -18.34
CA VAL A 80 6.38 21.74 -18.91
C VAL A 80 7.35 22.02 -20.07
N ASN A 81 7.03 23.02 -20.89
CA ASN A 81 7.74 23.33 -22.13
C ASN A 81 7.77 24.85 -22.41
N GLY A 82 8.64 25.26 -23.33
CA GLY A 82 8.73 26.66 -23.78
C GLY A 82 7.48 27.16 -24.51
N LYS A 83 6.67 26.25 -25.10
CA LYS A 83 5.36 26.59 -25.70
C LYS A 83 4.41 27.16 -24.64
N ALA A 84 4.29 26.48 -23.48
CA ALA A 84 3.45 26.95 -22.39
C ALA A 84 3.95 28.28 -21.80
N GLU A 85 5.26 28.46 -21.66
CA GLU A 85 5.87 29.73 -21.22
C GLU A 85 5.53 30.86 -22.19
N SER A 86 5.75 30.66 -23.49
CA SER A 86 5.47 31.68 -24.51
C SER A 86 3.99 32.06 -24.56
N LEU A 87 3.08 31.07 -24.50
CA LEU A 87 1.63 31.32 -24.48
C LEU A 87 1.17 32.06 -23.21
N PHE A 88 1.78 31.75 -22.07
CA PHE A 88 1.53 32.44 -20.81
C PHE A 88 2.00 33.90 -20.85
N LEU A 89 3.20 34.16 -21.39
CA LEU A 89 3.74 35.52 -21.57
C LEU A 89 2.90 36.34 -22.55
N GLN A 90 2.37 35.70 -23.58
CA GLN A 90 1.40 36.28 -24.52
C GLN A 90 0.00 36.49 -23.89
N ARG A 91 -0.19 36.18 -22.61
CA ARG A 91 -1.46 36.31 -21.87
C ARG A 91 -2.61 35.55 -22.54
N LYS A 92 -2.32 34.41 -23.18
CA LYS A 92 -3.37 33.60 -23.81
C LYS A 92 -4.12 32.81 -22.75
N ASN A 93 -5.44 32.71 -22.92
CA ASN A 93 -6.29 31.92 -22.01
C ASN A 93 -6.24 30.45 -22.40
N PRO A 94 -5.89 29.52 -21.49
CA PRO A 94 -5.80 28.09 -21.81
C PRO A 94 -7.15 27.49 -22.26
N ARG A 95 -8.28 28.08 -21.85
CA ARG A 95 -9.63 27.69 -22.33
C ARG A 95 -9.86 27.93 -23.84
N LYS A 96 -9.09 28.83 -24.45
CA LYS A 96 -9.21 29.18 -25.87
C LYS A 96 -8.19 28.45 -26.74
N ILE A 97 -7.22 27.75 -26.14
CA ILE A 97 -6.15 27.07 -26.86
C ILE A 97 -6.47 25.59 -26.87
N SER A 98 -6.79 25.07 -28.05
CA SER A 98 -6.72 23.64 -28.32
C SER A 98 -5.25 23.24 -28.38
N TRP A 99 -4.83 22.38 -27.45
CA TRP A 99 -3.46 21.89 -27.31
C TRP A 99 -3.18 20.69 -28.21
#